data_AF-X1VAP7-F1
#
_entry.id   AF-X1VAP7-F1
#
_cell.length_a   1.000
_cell.length_b   1.000
_cell.length_c   1.000
_cell.angle_alpha   90.00
_cell.angle_beta   90.00
_cell.angle_gamma   90.00
#
_symmetry.space_group_name_H-M   'P 1'
#
loop_
_entity.id
_entity.type
_entity.pdbx_description
1 polymer ?
#
loop_
_entity_poly.entity_id
_entity_poly.type
_entity_poly.pdbx_seq_one_letter_code
_entity_poly.pdbx_strand_id
1 'polypeptide(L)' 'ERRADYSKAERLLGWKPKLTVEEGMKELAKDIIKNPEKY' A
#
# COMPACT_ATOMS: atom_id res chain seq x y z
N GLU A 1 -11.68 7.38 -13.81
CA GLU A 1 -10.61 7.16 -12.82
C GLU A 1 -9.53 6.29 -13.44
N ARG A 2 -8.25 6.69 -13.44
CA ARG A 2 -7.15 5.89 -14.02
C ARG A 2 -6.48 5.12 -12.88
N ARG A 3 -6.80 3.83 -12.74
CA ARG A 3 -6.17 2.93 -11.76
C ARG A 3 -5.03 2.14 -12.42
N ALA A 4 -4.04 1.74 -11.65
CA ALA A 4 -2.99 0.85 -12.15
C ALA A 4 -3.60 -0.52 -12.48
N ASP A 5 -3.19 -1.10 -13.61
CA ASP A 5 -3.58 -2.45 -14.00
C ASP A 5 -2.63 -3.47 -13.36
N TYR A 6 -3.18 -4.38 -12.56
CA TYR A 6 -2.43 -5.41 -11.86
C TYR A 6 -2.47 -6.79 -12.55
N SER A 7 -3.17 -6.92 -13.67
CA SER A 7 -3.42 -8.20 -14.37
C SER A 7 -2.14 -8.99 -14.66
N LYS A 8 -1.08 -8.29 -15.09
CA LYS A 8 0.21 -8.92 -15.42
C LYS A 8 0.89 -9.50 -14.18
N ALA A 9 0.86 -8.79 -13.07
CA ALA A 9 1.50 -9.20 -11.82
C ALA A 9 0.72 -10.36 -11.15
N GLU A 10 -0.60 -10.32 -11.21
CA GLU A 10 -1.44 -11.41 -10.71
C GLU A 10 -1.19 -12.70 -11.49
N ARG A 11 -1.15 -12.64 -12.83
CA ARG A 11 -0.91 -13.83 -13.66
C ARG A 11 0.48 -14.45 -13.46
N LEU A 12 1.52 -13.63 -13.31
CA LEU A 12 2.91 -14.12 -13.26
C LEU A 12 3.35 -14.48 -11.85
N LEU A 13 2.85 -13.77 -10.84
CA LEU A 13 3.37 -13.83 -9.48
C LEU A 13 2.30 -14.16 -8.44
N GLY A 14 1.03 -14.30 -8.85
CA GLY A 14 -0.10 -14.40 -7.91
C GLY A 14 -0.23 -13.15 -7.03
N TRP A 15 0.37 -12.03 -7.45
CA TRP A 15 0.47 -10.84 -6.64
C TRP A 15 -0.68 -9.87 -6.92
N LYS A 16 -1.24 -9.33 -5.84
CA LYS A 16 -2.20 -8.22 -5.86
C LYS A 16 -2.02 -7.34 -4.61
N PRO A 17 -2.35 -6.04 -4.67
CA PRO A 17 -2.34 -5.19 -3.49
C PRO A 17 -3.31 -5.74 -2.43
N LYS A 18 -2.82 -5.83 -1.19
CA LYS A 18 -3.61 -6.28 -0.04
C LYS A 18 -4.28 -5.13 0.71
N LEU A 19 -3.67 -3.95 0.64
CA LEU A 19 -4.15 -2.73 1.29
C LEU A 19 -4.57 -1.73 0.24
N THR A 20 -5.65 -1.02 0.54
CA THR A 20 -6.05 0.20 -0.16
C THR A 20 -5.11 1.35 0.20
N VAL A 21 -5.16 2.43 -0.58
CA VAL A 21 -4.40 3.65 -0.28
C VAL A 21 -4.79 4.22 1.08
N GLU A 22 -6.09 4.24 1.40
CA GLU A 22 -6.57 4.78 2.68
C GLU A 22 -6.06 3.96 3.88
N GLU A 23 -6.08 2.64 3.80
CA GLU A 23 -5.53 1.77 4.84
C GLU A 23 -4.02 1.95 4.98
N GLY A 24 -3.29 2.05 3.87
CA GLY A 24 -1.85 2.31 3.87
C GLY A 24 -1.51 3.65 4.55
N MET A 25 -2.30 4.69 4.32
CA MET A 25 -2.12 5.99 4.97
C MET A 25 -2.38 5.94 6.48
N LYS A 26 -3.37 5.16 6.93
CA LYS A 26 -3.63 4.96 8.37
C LYS A 26 -2.47 4.25 9.06
N GLU A 27 -1.90 3.22 8.44
CA GLU A 27 -0.74 2.52 8.98
C GLU A 27 0.50 3.41 9.01
N LEU A 28 0.72 4.20 7.96
CA LEU A 28 1.81 5.18 7.92
C LEU A 28 1.66 6.23 9.03
N ALA A 29 0.46 6.79 9.22
CA ALA A 29 0.22 7.77 10.28
C ALA A 29 0.52 7.20 11.68
N LYS A 30 0.14 5.95 11.94
CA LYS A 30 0.48 5.26 13.20
C LYS A 30 1.98 5.10 13.36
N ASP A 31 2.70 4.77 12.29
CA ASP A 31 4.16 4.59 12.33
C ASP A 31 4.89 5.91 12.61
N ILE A 32 4.46 7.01 11.98
CA ILE A 32 5.00 8.36 12.24
C ILE A 32 4.78 8.77 13.69
N ILE A 33 3.58 8.53 14.25
CA ILE A 33 3.29 8.84 15.65
C ILE A 33 4.18 7.99 16.59
N LYS A 34 4.43 6.73 16.23
CA LYS A 34 5.18 5.79 17.06
C LYS A 34 6.70 6.01 16.99
N ASN A 35 7.21 6.42 15.83
CA ASN A 35 8.64 6.57 15.54
C ASN A 35 8.91 7.93 14.85
N PRO A 36 8.65 9.06 15.52
CA PRO A 36 8.79 10.38 14.91
C PRO A 36 10.23 10.70 14.47
N GLU A 37 11.24 10.04 15.04
CA GLU A 37 12.65 10.22 14.70
C GLU A 37 13.08 9.61 13.35
N LYS A 38 12.23 8.77 12.74
CA LYS A 38 12.51 8.12 11.45
C LYS A 38 12.10 8.96 10.23
N TYR A 39 11.40 10.08 10.45
CA TYR A 39 10.77 10.92 9.43
C TYR A 39 11.07 12.39 9.68
#